data_AF-A0A9D0CEP1-F1
#
_entry.id   AF-A0A9D0CEP1-F1
#
_cell.length_a   1.000
_cell.length_b   1.000
_cell.length_c   1.000
_cell.angle_alpha   90.00
_cell.angle_beta   90.00
_cell.angle_gamma   90.00
#
_symmetry.space_group_name_H-M   'P 1'
#
loop_
_entity.id
_entity.type
_entity.pdbx_description
1 polymer ?
#
loop_
_entity_poly.entity_id
_entity_poly.type
_entity_poly.pdbx_seq_one_letter_code
_entity_poly.pdbx_strand_id
1 'polypeptide(L)'
;MPNFSSEDKTKKQIIIWLLTGCALIALMVIIGGITRLTHSGLSMVTWKPVTGMIPPLNEQQWLAEFSKYKTSPEYIKKNYHFTLTEFKDIFFWEYLHRLIGRIIGFVFLIPFLYFLITKKIK
;
A
#
# COMPACT_ATOMS: atom_id res chain seq x y z
N MET A 1 -20.00 -17.77 36.45
CA MET A 1 -19.22 -17.04 35.41
C MET A 1 -19.59 -17.64 34.06
N PRO A 2 -20.10 -16.86 33.09
CA PRO A 2 -20.52 -17.41 31.81
C PRO A 2 -19.33 -18.06 31.08
N ASN A 3 -19.46 -19.34 30.75
CA ASN A 3 -18.45 -20.14 30.06
C ASN A 3 -18.53 -19.82 28.57
N PHE A 4 -17.80 -18.79 28.13
CA PHE A 4 -17.70 -18.45 26.71
C PHE A 4 -17.10 -19.64 25.95
N SER A 5 -17.93 -20.27 25.12
CA SER A 5 -17.53 -21.40 24.29
C SER A 5 -16.36 -21.01 23.37
N SER A 6 -15.48 -21.96 23.05
CA SER A 6 -14.37 -21.76 22.12
C SER A 6 -14.83 -21.25 20.73
N GLU A 7 -16.10 -21.50 20.38
CA GLU A 7 -16.76 -20.95 19.20
C GLU A 7 -16.97 -19.44 19.28
N ASP A 8 -17.44 -18.91 20.42
CA ASP A 8 -17.68 -17.46 20.58
C ASP A 8 -16.39 -16.64 20.49
N LYS A 9 -15.29 -17.19 21.03
CA LYS A 9 -13.95 -16.60 20.89
C LYS A 9 -13.48 -16.58 19.44
N THR A 10 -13.73 -17.66 18.69
CA THR A 10 -13.38 -17.75 17.27
C THR A 10 -14.19 -16.77 16.42
N LYS A 11 -15.50 -16.66 16.64
CA LYS A 11 -16.38 -15.69 15.97
C LYS A 11 -15.92 -14.25 16.21
N LYS A 12 -15.59 -13.90 17.47
CA LYS A 12 -15.06 -12.57 17.80
C LYS A 12 -13.73 -12.27 17.11
N GLN A 13 -12.83 -13.25 17.00
CA GLN A 13 -11.55 -13.10 16.27
C GLN A 13 -11.79 -12.86 14.77
N ILE A 14 -12.70 -13.59 14.15
CA ILE A 14 -13.06 -13.41 12.73
C ILE A 14 -13.69 -12.03 12.51
N ILE A 15 -14.61 -11.59 13.38
CA ILE A 15 -15.23 -10.27 13.29
C ILE A 15 -14.19 -9.16 13.38
N ILE A 16 -13.27 -9.23 14.36
CA ILE A 16 -12.20 -8.23 14.51
C ILE A 16 -11.31 -8.23 13.27
N TRP A 17 -10.93 -9.42 12.76
CA TRP A 17 -10.14 -9.52 11.54
C TRP A 17 -10.83 -8.88 10.33
N LEU A 18 -12.11 -9.17 10.10
CA LEU A 18 -12.87 -8.56 9.01
C LEU A 18 -13.00 -7.03 9.19
N LEU A 19 -13.26 -6.56 10.41
CA LEU A 19 -13.31 -5.11 10.70
C LEU A 19 -11.97 -4.42 10.46
N THR A 20 -10.85 -5.05 10.85
CA THR A 20 -9.52 -4.51 10.52
C THR A 20 -9.29 -4.45 9.01
N GLY A 21 -9.75 -5.47 8.28
CA GLY A 21 -9.73 -5.48 6.82
C GLY A 21 -10.52 -4.33 6.20
N CYS A 22 -11.75 -4.09 6.65
CA CYS A 22 -12.58 -2.98 6.20
C CYS A 22 -11.91 -1.61 6.48
N ALA A 23 -11.35 -1.43 7.68
CA ALA A 23 -10.64 -0.20 8.03
C ALA A 23 -9.41 0.05 7.14
N LEU A 24 -8.64 -1.00 6.84
CA LEU A 24 -7.49 -0.90 5.94
C LEU A 24 -7.90 -0.60 4.50
N ILE A 25 -8.98 -1.20 3.99
CA ILE A 25 -9.51 -0.90 2.66
C ILE A 25 -9.97 0.56 2.60
N ALA A 26 -10.68 1.06 3.62
CA ALA A 26 -11.09 2.47 3.68
C ALA A 26 -9.87 3.40 3.65
N LEU A 27 -8.83 3.10 4.41
CA LEU A 27 -7.57 3.84 4.39
C LEU A 27 -6.90 3.82 3.00
N MET A 28 -6.89 2.66 2.33
CA MET A 28 -6.36 2.51 0.99
C MET A 28 -7.10 3.37 -0.04
N VAL A 29 -8.43 3.45 0.06
CA VAL A 29 -9.25 4.31 -0.81
C VAL A 29 -8.94 5.78 -0.57
N ILE A 30 -8.82 6.22 0.69
CA ILE A 30 -8.48 7.61 1.03
C ILE A 30 -7.11 7.98 0.46
N ILE A 31 -6.08 7.16 0.71
CA ILE A 31 -4.72 7.42 0.25
C ILE A 31 -4.61 7.33 -1.28
N GLY A 32 -5.34 6.40 -1.90
CA GLY A 32 -5.46 6.33 -3.35
C GLY A 32 -6.12 7.57 -3.95
N GLY A 33 -7.15 8.10 -3.28
CA GLY A 33 -7.78 9.36 -3.63
C GLY A 33 -6.79 10.53 -3.59
N ILE A 34 -6.02 10.64 -2.50
CA ILE A 34 -4.95 11.65 -2.37
C ILE A 34 -3.92 11.50 -3.49
N THR A 35 -3.48 10.26 -3.77
CA THR A 35 -2.50 9.97 -4.83
C THR A 35 -3.02 10.40 -6.20
N ARG A 36 -4.33 10.20 -6.44
CA ARG A 36 -4.97 10.63 -7.69
C ARG A 36 -5.09 12.15 -7.79
N LEU A 37 -5.49 12.83 -6.72
CA LEU A 37 -5.66 14.28 -6.67
C LEU A 37 -4.34 15.03 -6.76
N THR A 38 -3.27 14.46 -6.20
CA THR A 38 -1.90 15.01 -6.26
C THR A 38 -1.18 14.70 -7.57
N HIS A 39 -1.83 14.01 -8.52
CA HIS A 39 -1.21 13.58 -9.78
C HIS A 39 0.11 12.81 -9.56
N SER A 40 0.16 11.99 -8.50
CA SER A 40 1.35 11.21 -8.15
C SER A 40 1.31 9.79 -8.70
N GLY A 41 0.19 9.32 -9.26
CA GLY A 41 -0.01 7.92 -9.65
C GLY A 41 0.88 7.36 -10.79
N LEU A 42 1.71 8.19 -11.43
CA LEU A 42 2.68 7.79 -12.47
C LEU A 42 4.12 8.23 -12.09
N SER A 43 4.36 8.60 -10.83
CA SER A 43 5.67 8.99 -10.32
C SER A 43 6.66 7.82 -10.25
N MET A 44 6.18 6.58 -10.01
CA MET A 44 6.97 5.35 -10.03
C MET A 44 6.87 4.65 -11.40
N VAL A 45 7.76 5.02 -12.31
CA VAL A 45 7.80 4.49 -13.68
C VAL A 45 8.23 3.01 -13.74
N THR A 46 9.05 2.54 -12.79
CA THR A 46 9.54 1.15 -12.80
C THR A 46 8.72 0.23 -11.91
N TRP A 47 8.16 -0.83 -12.49
CA TRP A 47 7.45 -1.85 -11.73
C TRP A 47 8.43 -2.85 -11.12
N LYS A 48 8.67 -2.72 -9.81
CA LYS A 48 9.53 -3.61 -9.02
C LYS A 48 8.70 -4.31 -7.94
N PRO A 49 8.24 -5.55 -8.15
CA PRO A 49 7.31 -6.21 -7.23
C PRO A 49 7.95 -6.52 -5.87
N VAL A 50 9.23 -6.90 -5.85
CA VAL A 50 9.96 -7.27 -4.63
C VAL A 50 10.82 -6.11 -4.12
N THR A 51 11.64 -5.49 -4.97
CA THR A 51 12.55 -4.40 -4.57
C THR A 51 11.87 -3.03 -4.46
N GLY A 52 10.64 -2.87 -4.94
CA GLY A 52 9.85 -1.64 -4.80
C GLY A 52 9.17 -1.48 -3.44
N MET A 53 9.54 -2.30 -2.45
CA MET A 53 9.18 -2.12 -1.04
C MET A 53 10.14 -1.15 -0.33
N ILE A 54 11.35 -0.95 -0.86
CA ILE A 54 12.34 -0.04 -0.28
C ILE A 54 12.42 1.19 -1.17
N PRO A 55 12.12 2.41 -0.67
CA PRO A 55 12.29 3.63 -1.44
C PRO A 55 13.79 3.88 -1.69
N PRO A 56 14.16 4.74 -2.66
CA PRO A 56 15.56 5.10 -2.88
C PRO A 56 16.20 5.58 -1.57
N LEU A 57 17.32 4.97 -1.17
CA LEU A 57 17.95 5.22 0.13
C LEU A 57 19.07 6.25 0.04
N ASN A 58 19.61 6.48 -1.15
CA ASN A 58 20.69 7.43 -1.38
C ASN A 58 20.34 8.42 -2.51
N GLU A 59 21.08 9.53 -2.55
CA GLU A 59 20.86 10.60 -3.50
C GLU A 59 21.00 10.14 -4.95
N GLN A 60 21.97 9.28 -5.24
CA GLN A 60 22.21 8.76 -6.59
C GLN A 60 21.01 7.94 -7.11
N GLN A 61 20.40 7.11 -6.26
CA GLN A 61 19.19 6.35 -6.59
C GLN A 61 17.99 7.29 -6.79
N TRP A 62 17.87 8.33 -5.96
CA TRP A 62 16.84 9.35 -6.13
C TRP A 62 16.97 10.08 -7.47
N LEU A 63 18.19 10.49 -7.83
CA LEU A 63 18.47 11.11 -9.13
C LEU A 63 18.19 10.17 -10.30
N ALA A 64 18.49 8.87 -10.15
CA ALA A 64 18.20 7.86 -11.17
C ALA A 64 16.69 7.67 -11.39
N GLU A 65 15.90 7.54 -10.32
CA GLU A 65 14.43 7.43 -10.43
C GLU A 65 13.81 8.75 -10.92
N PHE A 66 14.32 9.90 -10.48
CA PHE A 66 13.87 11.19 -10.99
C PHE A 66 14.16 11.35 -12.48
N SER A 67 15.34 10.93 -12.95
CA SER A 67 15.69 10.94 -14.38
C SER A 67 14.73 10.09 -15.21
N LYS A 68 14.28 8.94 -14.69
CA LYS A 68 13.23 8.13 -15.33
C LYS A 68 11.90 8.86 -15.34
N TYR A 69 11.52 9.47 -14.21
CA TYR A 69 10.30 10.25 -14.13
C TYR A 69 10.28 11.42 -15.12
N LYS A 70 11.42 12.07 -15.40
CA LYS A 70 11.53 13.12 -16.42
C LYS A 70 11.14 12.66 -17.83
N THR A 71 11.30 11.37 -18.13
CA THR A 71 10.89 10.78 -19.42
C THR A 71 9.39 10.45 -19.48
N SER A 72 8.69 10.52 -18.35
CA SER A 72 7.27 10.21 -18.29
C SER A 72 6.43 11.32 -18.97
N PRO A 73 5.29 10.96 -19.59
CA PRO A 73 4.38 11.96 -20.15
C PRO A 73 3.83 12.94 -19.11
N GLU A 74 3.71 12.54 -17.84
CA GLU A 74 3.19 13.39 -16.78
C GLU A 74 4.18 14.49 -16.39
N TYR A 75 5.48 14.16 -16.34
CA TYR A 75 6.53 15.17 -16.20
C TYR A 75 6.50 16.14 -17.39
N ILE A 76 6.52 15.63 -18.62
CA ILE A 76 6.57 16.49 -19.82
C ILE A 76 5.35 17.43 -19.91
N LYS A 77 4.15 16.96 -19.55
CA LYS A 77 2.90 17.71 -19.72
C LYS A 77 2.51 18.60 -18.54
N LYS A 78 2.86 18.21 -17.30
CA LYS A 78 2.38 18.88 -16.09
C LYS A 78 3.50 19.26 -15.12
N ASN A 79 4.44 18.34 -14.89
CA ASN A 79 5.40 18.47 -13.80
C ASN A 79 6.82 18.82 -14.27
N TYR A 80 6.96 19.44 -15.46
CA TYR A 80 8.25 19.68 -16.12
C TYR A 80 9.20 20.60 -15.32
N HIS A 81 8.64 21.39 -14.41
CA HIS A 81 9.34 22.32 -13.54
C HIS A 81 9.72 21.70 -12.19
N PHE A 82 9.31 20.45 -11.90
CA PHE A 82 9.56 19.83 -10.61
C PHE A 82 11.06 19.69 -10.35
N THR A 83 11.42 19.99 -9.11
CA THR A 83 12.71 19.71 -8.49
C THR A 83 12.75 18.29 -7.94
N LEU A 84 13.93 17.84 -7.52
CA LEU A 84 14.08 16.53 -6.87
C LEU A 84 13.24 16.43 -5.57
N THR A 85 13.06 17.54 -4.86
CA THR A 85 12.28 17.59 -3.62
C THR A 85 10.79 17.38 -3.91
N GLU A 86 10.22 18.11 -4.87
CA GLU A 86 8.81 17.94 -5.27
C GLU A 86 8.55 16.55 -5.84
N PHE A 87 9.53 15.97 -6.55
CA PHE A 87 9.46 14.58 -6.99
C PHE A 87 9.37 13.59 -5.81
N LYS A 88 10.14 13.81 -4.73
CA LYS A 88 10.09 12.94 -3.54
C LYS A 88 8.72 12.96 -2.87
N ASP A 89 8.03 14.11 -2.87
CA ASP A 89 6.70 14.23 -2.27
C ASP A 89 5.65 13.43 -3.04
N ILE A 90 5.61 13.56 -4.37
CA ILE A 90 4.69 12.73 -5.19
C ILE A 90 5.05 11.25 -5.14
N PHE A 91 6.35 10.93 -5.14
CA PHE A 91 6.83 9.56 -5.02
C PHE A 91 6.39 8.93 -3.70
N PHE A 92 6.43 9.70 -2.60
CA PHE A 92 6.02 9.24 -1.28
C PHE A 92 4.56 8.79 -1.25
N TRP A 93 3.64 9.58 -1.84
CA TRP A 93 2.22 9.22 -1.88
C TRP A 93 1.96 7.95 -2.68
N GLU A 94 2.55 7.84 -3.87
CA GLU A 94 2.40 6.63 -4.67
C GLU A 94 3.03 5.40 -3.99
N TYR A 95 4.22 5.57 -3.40
CA TYR A 95 4.87 4.53 -2.62
C TYR A 95 4.02 4.09 -1.42
N LEU A 96 3.49 5.03 -0.65
CA LEU A 96 2.65 4.76 0.52
C LEU A 96 1.37 4.03 0.10
N HIS A 97 0.72 4.46 -0.98
CA HIS A 97 -0.44 3.78 -1.55
C HIS A 97 -0.11 2.33 -1.92
N ARG A 98 1.00 2.10 -2.65
CA ARG A 98 1.44 0.74 -3.03
C ARG A 98 1.83 -0.10 -1.81
N LEU A 99 2.44 0.49 -0.79
CA LEU A 99 2.84 -0.19 0.45
C LEU A 99 1.60 -0.67 1.22
N ILE A 100 0.59 0.18 1.37
CA ILE A 100 -0.65 -0.18 2.07
C ILE A 100 -1.39 -1.29 1.32
N GLY A 101 -1.45 -1.23 -0.01
CA GLY A 101 -2.00 -2.32 -0.82
C GLY A 101 -1.32 -3.67 -0.55
N ARG A 102 0.01 -3.68 -0.38
CA ARG A 102 0.76 -4.90 -0.01
C ARG A 102 0.44 -5.37 1.40
N ILE A 103 0.41 -4.45 2.37
CA ILE A 103 0.07 -4.76 3.78
C ILE A 103 -1.33 -5.39 3.87
N ILE A 104 -2.30 -4.84 3.14
CA ILE A 104 -3.66 -5.41 3.03
C ILE A 104 -3.59 -6.84 2.54
N GLY A 105 -2.84 -7.11 1.46
CA GLY A 105 -2.62 -8.47 0.96
C GLY A 105 -2.15 -9.43 2.05
N PHE A 106 -1.16 -9.05 2.86
CA PHE A 106 -0.66 -9.88 3.96
C PHE A 106 -1.66 -10.02 5.12
N VAL A 107 -2.34 -8.95 5.52
CA VAL A 107 -3.33 -8.96 6.62
C VAL A 107 -4.57 -9.78 6.27
N PHE A 108 -4.93 -9.89 4.99
CA PHE A 108 -5.97 -10.82 4.56
C PHE A 108 -5.44 -12.24 4.38
N LEU A 109 -4.29 -12.42 3.73
CA LEU A 109 -3.78 -13.76 3.38
C LEU A 109 -3.36 -14.58 4.61
N ILE A 110 -2.66 -13.99 5.57
CA ILE A 110 -2.11 -14.73 6.73
C ILE A 110 -3.22 -15.29 7.63
N PRO A 111 -4.20 -14.50 8.09
CA PRO A 111 -5.27 -15.01 8.95
C PRO A 111 -6.22 -15.92 8.16
N PHE A 112 -6.45 -15.65 6.88
CA PHE A 112 -7.22 -16.54 6.01
C PHE A 112 -6.60 -17.94 5.94
N LEU A 113 -5.30 -18.03 5.64
CA LEU A 113 -4.57 -19.31 5.64
C LEU A 113 -4.58 -19.97 7.02
N TYR A 114 -4.41 -19.19 8.10
CA TYR A 114 -4.50 -19.71 9.46
C TYR A 114 -5.87 -20.33 9.77
N PHE A 115 -6.97 -19.65 9.43
CA PHE A 115 -8.32 -20.15 9.64
C PHE A 115 -8.66 -21.36 8.74
N LEU A 116 -8.11 -21.38 7.52
CA LEU A 116 -8.24 -22.49 6.57
C LEU A 116 -7.52 -23.75 7.08
N ILE A 117 -6.26 -23.63 7.50
CA ILE A 117 -5.45 -24.76 8.00
C ILE A 117 -6.00 -25.30 9.32
N THR A 118 -6.50 -24.43 10.19
CA THR A 118 -7.09 -24.84 11.48
C THR A 118 -8.50 -25.44 11.36
N LYS A 119 -9.06 -25.60 10.14
CA LYS A 119 -10.43 -26.08 9.87
C LYS A 119 -11.51 -25.35 10.67
N LYS A 120 -11.23 -24.12 11.11
CA LYS A 120 -12.20 -23.27 11.83
C LYS A 120 -13.21 -22.61 10.90
N ILE A 121 -12.96 -22.69 9.59
CA ILE A 121 -13.90 -22.41 8.52
C ILE A 121 -14.16 -23.76 7.84
N LYS A 122 -15.41 -24.21 7.83
CA LYS A 122 -15.86 -25.44 7.15
C LYS A 122 -16.40 -25.10 5.78
#